data_AF-A0A9W6CFQ4-F1
#
_entry.id   AF-A0A9W6CFQ4-F1
#
_cell.length_a   1.000
_cell.length_b   1.000
_cell.length_c   1.000
_cell.angle_alpha   90.00
_cell.angle_beta   90.00
_cell.angle_gamma   90.00
#
_symmetry.space_group_name_H-M   'P 1'
#
loop_
_entity.id
_entity.type
_entity.pdbx_description
1 polymer ?
#
loop_
_entity_poly.entity_id
_entity_poly.type
_entity_poly.pdbx_seq_one_letter_code
_entity_poly.pdbx_strand_id
1 'polypeptide(L)'
;MLTYPCRDVLKNLKRLSKNTDCNISYLYGTTSFSLDDEDSEVYNYQKYQDEIESIISHLVDSGYLEYNYGNNINFHLTQKGLHHSSLTFQSAILFLFKNFTLPIVVSITTTLITLYIKGQL
;
A
#
# COMPACT_ATOMS: atom_id res chain seq x y z
N MET A 1 -2.35 -1.43 -9.02
CA MET A 1 -2.40 0.01 -8.68
C MET A 1 -3.71 0.25 -7.97
N LEU A 2 -3.72 0.85 -6.78
CA LEU A 2 -4.97 1.02 -6.03
C LEU A 2 -5.80 2.18 -6.58
N THR A 3 -7.12 2.00 -6.66
CA THR A 3 -8.09 3.08 -6.94
C THR A 3 -8.21 4.03 -5.74
N TYR A 4 -8.96 5.13 -5.87
CA TYR A 4 -9.21 6.02 -4.74
C TYR A 4 -10.00 5.31 -3.61
N PRO A 5 -11.13 4.60 -3.87
CA PRO A 5 -11.86 3.88 -2.82
C PRO A 5 -11.00 2.87 -2.07
N CYS A 6 -10.20 2.07 -2.80
CA CYS A 6 -9.30 1.09 -2.18
C CYS A 6 -8.28 1.75 -1.24
N ARG A 7 -7.71 2.90 -1.64
CA ARG A 7 -6.75 3.66 -0.81
C ARG A 7 -7.42 4.23 0.44
N ASP A 8 -8.64 4.73 0.31
CA ASP A 8 -9.38 5.31 1.43
C ASP A 8 -9.79 4.23 2.44
N VAL A 9 -10.32 3.10 1.96
CA VAL A 9 -10.64 1.94 2.81
C VAL A 9 -9.38 1.43 3.50
N LEU A 10 -8.28 1.18 2.77
CA LEU A 10 -7.03 0.70 3.35
C LEU A 10 -6.48 1.65 4.43
N LYS A 11 -6.58 2.97 4.21
CA LYS A 11 -6.17 3.98 5.19
C LYS A 11 -7.01 3.91 6.46
N ASN A 12 -8.32 3.73 6.34
CA ASN A 12 -9.21 3.63 7.49
C ASN A 12 -9.04 2.30 8.25
N LEU A 13 -8.84 1.19 7.53
CA LEU A 13 -8.50 -0.11 8.13
C LEU A 13 -7.19 -0.05 8.92
N LYS A 14 -6.17 0.61 8.37
CA LYS A 14 -4.89 0.84 9.06
C LYS A 14 -5.03 1.73 10.30
N ARG A 15 -5.94 2.71 10.28
CA ARG A 15 -6.26 3.52 11.46
C ARG A 15 -6.98 2.68 12.51
N LEU A 16 -8.00 1.93 12.09
CA LEU A 16 -8.79 1.03 12.93
C LEU A 16 -7.87 0.03 13.66
N SER A 17 -6.96 -0.62 12.95
CA SER A 17 -5.98 -1.56 13.52
C SER A 17 -4.82 -0.90 14.28
N LYS A 18 -4.82 0.44 14.42
CA LYS A 18 -3.70 1.19 15.03
C LYS A 18 -2.33 0.87 14.41
N ASN A 19 -2.30 0.57 13.12
CA ASN A 19 -1.13 0.14 12.36
C ASN A 19 -0.56 -1.23 12.77
N THR A 20 -1.39 -2.13 13.30
CA THR A 20 -1.01 -3.53 13.52
C THR A 20 -1.74 -4.46 12.55
N ASP A 21 -1.35 -5.73 12.57
CA ASP A 21 -1.92 -6.85 11.83
C ASP A 21 -3.01 -7.60 12.63
N CYS A 22 -3.69 -6.92 13.57
CA CYS A 22 -4.80 -7.53 14.29
C CYS A 22 -5.96 -7.91 13.36
N ASN A 23 -6.79 -8.85 13.81
CA ASN A 23 -7.98 -9.27 13.08
C ASN A 23 -8.99 -8.11 12.99
N ILE A 24 -9.53 -7.94 11.80
CA ILE A 24 -10.61 -7.02 11.47
C ILE A 24 -11.75 -7.86 10.93
N SER A 25 -12.95 -7.62 11.45
CA SER A 25 -14.15 -8.36 11.06
C SER A 25 -15.25 -7.45 10.57
N TYR A 26 -16.09 -7.97 9.68
CA TYR A 26 -17.36 -7.35 9.35
C TYR A 26 -18.29 -7.41 10.57
N LEU A 27 -18.84 -6.26 10.97
CA LEU A 27 -19.84 -6.22 12.02
C LEU A 27 -21.21 -6.58 11.45
N TYR A 28 -21.74 -7.73 11.85
CA TYR A 28 -22.96 -8.33 11.30
C TYR A 28 -24.17 -7.38 11.32
N GLY A 29 -24.87 -7.29 10.19
CA GLY A 29 -26.07 -6.45 10.04
C GLY A 29 -25.81 -4.94 9.98
N THR A 30 -24.55 -4.53 9.85
CA THR A 30 -24.14 -3.12 9.79
C THR A 30 -23.22 -2.86 8.61
N THR A 31 -22.96 -1.57 8.32
CA THR A 31 -21.95 -1.14 7.36
C THR A 31 -20.63 -0.77 8.05
N SER A 32 -20.18 -1.60 8.99
CA SER A 32 -18.98 -1.30 9.79
C SER A 32 -18.01 -2.48 9.86
N PHE A 33 -16.73 -2.15 9.96
CA PHE A 33 -15.69 -3.07 10.41
C PHE A 33 -15.35 -2.79 11.87
N SER A 34 -15.02 -3.83 12.62
CA SER A 34 -14.57 -3.75 14.01
C SER A 34 -13.36 -4.63 14.26
N LEU A 35 -12.72 -4.43 15.41
CA LEU A 35 -11.75 -5.37 15.95
C LEU A 35 -12.49 -6.38 16.85
N ASP A 36 -11.79 -7.43 17.28
CA ASP A 36 -12.38 -8.47 18.15
C ASP A 36 -12.65 -8.01 19.59
N ASP A 37 -12.17 -6.82 19.99
CA ASP A 37 -12.33 -6.29 21.36
C ASP A 37 -13.68 -5.57 21.59
N GLU A 38 -14.28 -5.75 22.77
CA GLU A 38 -15.61 -5.23 23.16
C GLU A 38 -15.71 -3.69 23.21
N ASP A 39 -14.59 -2.98 23.36
CA ASP A 39 -14.49 -1.50 23.37
C ASP A 39 -13.90 -0.93 22.07
N SER A 40 -13.91 -1.69 20.98
CA SER A 40 -13.21 -1.31 19.76
C SER A 40 -13.91 -0.20 18.97
N GLU A 41 -13.11 0.77 18.53
CA GLU A 41 -13.52 1.72 17.49
C GLU A 41 -14.04 0.98 16.27
N VAL A 42 -14.97 1.57 15.53
CA VAL A 42 -15.50 1.00 14.29
C VAL A 42 -15.16 1.87 13.09
N TYR A 43 -14.94 1.23 11.95
CA TYR A 43 -14.87 1.92 10.67
C TYR A 43 -16.15 1.72 9.89
N ASN A 44 -16.98 2.77 9.81
CA ASN A 44 -18.18 2.79 9.01
C ASN A 44 -17.85 3.00 7.51
N TYR A 45 -18.15 2.00 6.69
CA TYR A 45 -17.96 2.00 5.24
C TYR A 45 -19.26 2.27 4.46
N GLN A 46 -20.31 2.82 5.06
CA GLN A 46 -21.61 3.16 4.42
C GLN A 46 -21.45 3.86 3.06
N LYS A 47 -20.46 4.76 2.96
CA LYS A 47 -20.11 5.46 1.71
C LYS A 47 -19.83 4.52 0.54
N TYR A 48 -19.31 3.33 0.82
CA TYR A 48 -18.88 2.31 -0.13
C TYR A 48 -19.75 1.05 -0.07
N GLN A 49 -20.94 1.08 0.55
CA GLN A 49 -21.74 -0.13 0.81
C GLN A 49 -21.95 -0.99 -0.45
N ASP A 50 -22.16 -0.35 -1.61
CA ASP A 50 -22.51 -1.03 -2.86
C ASP A 50 -21.29 -1.65 -3.55
N GLU A 51 -20.07 -1.28 -3.13
CA GLU A 51 -18.81 -1.77 -3.73
C GLU A 51 -17.83 -2.36 -2.70
N ILE A 52 -18.18 -2.41 -1.41
CA ILE A 52 -17.24 -2.78 -0.35
C ILE A 52 -16.65 -4.17 -0.55
N GLU A 53 -17.45 -5.15 -0.98
CA GLU A 53 -16.99 -6.49 -1.31
C GLU A 53 -15.97 -6.50 -2.45
N SER A 54 -16.20 -5.67 -3.49
CA SER A 54 -15.25 -5.50 -4.59
C SER A 54 -13.96 -4.81 -4.14
N ILE A 55 -14.05 -3.88 -3.19
CA ILE A 55 -12.87 -3.22 -2.62
C ILE A 55 -12.05 -4.20 -1.80
N ILE A 56 -12.66 -4.95 -0.88
CA ILE A 56 -11.97 -5.92 -0.01
C ILE A 56 -11.34 -7.03 -0.84
N SER A 57 -12.08 -7.64 -1.78
CA SER A 57 -11.52 -8.65 -2.69
C SER A 57 -10.33 -8.11 -3.49
N HIS A 58 -10.42 -6.91 -4.04
CA HIS A 58 -9.30 -6.32 -4.77
C HIS A 58 -8.08 -6.04 -3.87
N LEU A 59 -8.29 -5.62 -2.61
CA LEU A 59 -7.22 -5.42 -1.64
C LEU A 59 -6.56 -6.74 -1.24
N VAL A 60 -7.31 -7.83 -1.14
CA VAL A 60 -6.81 -9.18 -0.90
C VAL A 60 -6.02 -9.70 -2.10
N ASP A 61 -6.59 -9.65 -3.31
CA ASP A 61 -5.93 -10.08 -4.55
C ASP A 61 -4.63 -9.30 -4.82
N SER A 62 -4.63 -8.03 -4.43
CA SER A 62 -3.45 -7.17 -4.52
C SER A 62 -2.45 -7.38 -3.37
N GLY A 63 -2.74 -8.27 -2.42
CA GLY A 63 -1.87 -8.64 -1.30
C GLY A 63 -1.73 -7.58 -0.20
N TYR A 64 -2.66 -6.62 -0.10
CA TYR A 64 -2.69 -5.63 0.98
C TYR A 64 -3.42 -6.15 2.22
N LEU A 65 -4.36 -7.06 2.02
CA LEU A 65 -5.09 -7.77 3.06
C LEU A 65 -4.92 -9.28 2.85
N GLU A 66 -5.17 -10.04 3.91
CA GLU A 66 -5.24 -11.51 3.87
C GLU A 66 -6.42 -11.98 4.71
N TYR A 67 -7.15 -12.97 4.21
CA TYR A 67 -8.31 -13.53 4.89
C TYR A 67 -7.89 -14.43 6.05
N ASN A 68 -8.62 -14.33 7.16
CA ASN A 68 -8.40 -15.11 8.37
C ASN A 68 -9.39 -16.26 8.48
N TYR A 69 -8.97 -17.32 9.18
CA TYR A 69 -9.82 -18.43 9.59
C TYR A 69 -10.59 -19.10 8.42
N GLY A 70 -10.07 -19.00 7.20
CA GLY A 70 -10.68 -19.57 6.00
C GLY A 70 -12.02 -18.94 5.58
N ASN A 71 -12.32 -17.71 6.01
CA ASN A 71 -13.55 -17.00 5.64
C ASN A 71 -13.28 -15.59 5.08
N ASN A 72 -14.26 -15.03 4.39
CA ASN A 72 -14.16 -13.73 3.75
C ASN A 72 -14.65 -12.55 4.63
N ILE A 73 -15.02 -12.82 5.88
CA ILE A 73 -15.56 -11.82 6.81
C ILE A 73 -14.53 -11.41 7.88
N ASN A 74 -13.40 -12.11 7.97
CA ASN A 74 -12.28 -11.79 8.84
C ASN A 74 -11.03 -11.64 8.00
N PHE A 75 -10.24 -10.60 8.25
CA PHE A 75 -9.00 -10.34 7.55
C PHE A 75 -8.04 -9.51 8.39
N HIS A 76 -6.76 -9.51 8.04
CA HIS A 76 -5.77 -8.60 8.61
C HIS A 76 -5.02 -7.84 7.52
N LEU A 77 -4.32 -6.77 7.92
CA LEU A 77 -3.37 -6.07 7.06
C LEU A 77 -2.10 -6.90 6.90
N THR A 78 -1.61 -7.04 5.67
CA THR A 78 -0.29 -7.63 5.42
C THR A 78 0.82 -6.60 5.68
N GLN A 79 2.08 -7.04 5.64
CA GLN A 79 3.23 -6.12 5.60
C GLN A 79 3.10 -5.07 4.49
N LYS A 80 2.57 -5.47 3.33
CA LYS A 80 2.31 -4.55 2.21
C LYS A 80 1.16 -3.59 2.52
N GLY A 81 0.11 -4.05 3.20
CA GLY A 81 -0.99 -3.23 3.74
C GLY A 81 -0.50 -2.13 4.68
N LEU A 82 0.28 -2.50 5.69
CA LEU A 82 0.81 -1.62 6.72
C LEU A 82 1.76 -0.56 6.15
N HIS A 83 2.60 -0.95 5.19
CA HIS A 83 3.69 -0.12 4.69
C HIS A 83 3.46 0.40 3.26
N HIS A 84 2.20 0.45 2.78
CA HIS A 84 1.90 0.86 1.40
C HIS A 84 2.57 2.20 1.01
N SER A 85 2.50 3.22 1.87
CA SER A 85 3.08 4.53 1.56
C SER A 85 4.60 4.49 1.43
N SER A 86 5.31 3.77 2.32
CA SER A 86 6.77 3.66 2.25
C SER A 86 7.21 2.80 1.07
N LEU A 87 6.50 1.71 0.76
CA LEU A 87 6.77 0.87 -0.41
C LEU A 87 6.57 1.62 -1.73
N THR A 88 5.52 2.45 -1.81
CA THR A 88 5.24 3.26 -3.00
C THR A 88 6.28 4.37 -3.16
N PHE A 89 6.70 4.99 -2.05
CA PHE A 89 7.75 5.99 -2.04
C PHE A 89 9.12 5.42 -2.43
N GLN A 90 9.50 4.25 -1.91
CA GLN A 90 10.71 3.54 -2.31
C GLN A 90 10.70 3.23 -3.81
N SER A 91 9.57 2.75 -4.34
CA SER A 91 9.43 2.47 -5.77
C SER A 91 9.57 3.73 -6.62
N ALA A 92 9.01 4.86 -6.17
CA ALA A 92 9.15 6.15 -6.85
C ALA A 92 10.60 6.67 -6.82
N ILE A 93 11.27 6.56 -5.67
CA ILE A 93 12.70 6.89 -5.55
C ILE A 93 13.52 6.04 -6.52
N LEU A 94 13.31 4.73 -6.54
CA LEU A 94 14.06 3.81 -7.40
C LEU A 94 13.86 4.14 -8.88
N PHE A 95 12.64 4.51 -9.27
CA PHE A 95 12.32 4.98 -10.62
C PHE A 95 13.08 6.27 -10.97
N LEU A 96 13.15 7.25 -10.05
CA LEU A 96 13.89 8.48 -10.28
C LEU A 96 15.39 8.22 -10.43
N PHE A 97 15.97 7.39 -9.56
CA PHE A 97 17.38 7.02 -9.64
C PHE A 97 17.70 6.30 -10.95
N LYS A 98 16.87 5.33 -11.35
CA LYS A 98 17.09 4.52 -12.56
C LYS A 98 16.97 5.36 -13.83
N ASN A 99 16.02 6.28 -13.91
CA ASN A 99 15.72 6.98 -15.16
C ASN A 99 16.39 8.35 -15.30
N PHE A 100 16.82 8.98 -14.20
CA PHE A 100 17.44 10.30 -14.26
C PHE A 100 18.86 10.29 -13.72
N THR A 101 19.06 9.82 -12.48
CA THR A 101 20.38 9.88 -11.83
C THR A 101 21.41 9.01 -12.54
N LEU A 102 21.06 7.75 -12.86
CA LEU A 102 21.95 6.81 -13.55
C LEU A 102 22.42 7.34 -14.91
N PRO A 103 21.53 7.78 -15.83
CA PRO A 103 21.95 8.35 -17.11
C PRO A 103 22.84 9.60 -16.99
N ILE A 104 22.57 10.48 -16.03
CA ILE A 104 23.40 11.68 -15.79
C ILE A 104 24.81 11.28 -15.36
N VAL A 105 24.94 10.35 -14.40
CA VAL A 105 26.24 9.87 -13.93
C VAL A 105 27.00 9.22 -15.08
N VAL A 106 26.36 8.33 -15.86
CA VAL A 106 26.98 7.69 -17.03
C VAL A 106 27.46 8.73 -18.03
N SER A 107 26.66 9.77 -18.31
CA SER A 107 27.03 10.85 -19.22
C SER A 107 28.26 11.62 -18.74
N ILE A 108 28.30 12.00 -17.45
CA ILE A 108 29.43 12.74 -16.86
C ILE A 108 30.69 11.88 -16.91
N THR A 109 30.61 10.61 -16.47
CA THR A 109 31.75 9.69 -16.49
C THR A 109 32.28 9.49 -17.91
N THR A 110 31.39 9.26 -18.89
CA THR A 110 31.78 9.12 -20.30
C THR A 110 32.47 10.38 -20.83
N THR A 111 31.97 11.56 -20.45
CA THR A 111 32.56 12.84 -20.86
C THR A 111 33.96 13.03 -20.28
N LEU A 112 34.15 12.75 -18.98
CA LEU A 112 35.46 12.82 -18.32
C LEU A 112 36.48 11.87 -18.95
N ILE A 113 36.07 10.61 -19.21
CA ILE A 113 36.92 9.64 -19.90
C ILE A 113 37.30 10.14 -21.29
N THR A 114 36.34 10.68 -22.04
CA THR A 114 36.58 11.20 -23.38
C THR A 114 37.57 12.36 -23.37
N LEU A 115 37.44 13.31 -22.43
CA LEU A 115 38.36 14.44 -22.29
C LEU A 115 39.77 13.99 -21.89
N TYR A 116 39.88 13.02 -20.98
CA TYR A 116 41.15 12.44 -20.57
C TYR A 116 41.87 11.76 -21.75
N ILE A 117 41.17 10.93 -22.52
CA ILE A 117 41.74 10.27 -23.71
C ILE A 117 42.19 11.30 -24.76
N LYS A 118 41.46 12.42 -24.89
CA LYS A 118 41.82 13.52 -25.80
C LYS A 118 42.94 14.41 -25.27
N GLY A 119 43.46 14.18 -24.05
CA GLY A 119 44.48 15.03 -23.43
C GLY A 119 44.00 16.46 -23.15
N GLN A 120 42.68 16.66 -23.03
CA GLN A 120 42.05 17.95 -22.73
C GLN A 120 41.73 18.11 -21.24
N LEU A 121 42.14 17.12 -20.43
CA LEU A 121 41.99 17.06 -18.99
C LEU A 121 43.37 16.95 -18.34
#